data_AF-A0A0U4DX62-F1
#
_entry.id   AF-A0A0U4DX62-F1
#
_cell.length_a   1.000
_cell.length_b   1.000
_cell.length_c   1.000
_cell.angle_alpha   90.00
_cell.angle_beta   90.00
_cell.angle_gamma   90.00
#
_symmetry.space_group_name_H-M   'P 1'
#
loop_
_entity.id
_entity.type
_entity.pdbx_description
1 polymer ?
#
loop_
_entity_poly.entity_id
_entity_poly.type
_entity_poly.pdbx_seq_one_letter_code
_entity_poly.pdbx_strand_id
1 'polypeptide(L)'
;MEEAYPNWLSKQMLSGVRRFNIDSFLVALEGWRRGLSLTFYSEHFEVTDLQLIGFEPTGKTFSLSSETKKHYFYRSRGDRVANDAVDIGSSKEKTKVYLKRAGVPTSEGFSFSKEKDLEDVIQSSIKIGFPLVVKPTFGSLGMGVITNIDSEDNLRDSLDYVFSEFEYTDFIIERHIIGEDVRVYVTGDKAVGATKRTPANVTGDGTHTIEELIELKNESRKLNPQTSTRLIKVDDDIRNFMSQQKLQLTDIPEEGTVIYLKGQSNISSGGDSVDVTEELSDDIKNTAINAVKAIPGLNQAGVDIIVNEKGTVIIEINATAGISLHTFPLYGEAQNIAEKIIDFYFPETKGIAAESSAIFFDYKAILELLRSRSVKALELTNAPVGKLFAKRYVISGKVQDVGFRRWLQKQAVARGLHGYTRNLRNGKVVVVVGDTDKANVNAFKDICYEGPVQAEVSDIQEYFWDKQIKIGFEIRSMNKAKKS
;
A
#
# COMPACT_ATOMS: atom_id res chain seq x y z
N MET A 1 -8.30 15.68 -12.89
CA MET A 1 -7.42 14.59 -12.41
C MET A 1 -8.19 13.29 -12.45
N GLU A 2 -7.69 12.31 -13.20
CA GLU A 2 -8.22 10.95 -13.22
C GLU A 2 -7.99 10.27 -11.85
N GLU A 3 -8.83 9.28 -11.52
CA GLU A 3 -8.67 8.53 -10.27
C GLU A 3 -7.35 7.73 -10.32
N ALA A 4 -6.50 7.86 -9.29
CA ALA A 4 -5.19 7.20 -9.20
C ALA A 4 -5.30 5.70 -8.84
N TYR A 5 -6.07 4.94 -9.63
CA TYR A 5 -6.26 3.50 -9.47
C TYR A 5 -5.80 2.78 -10.74
N PRO A 6 -4.99 1.71 -10.62
CA PRO A 6 -4.71 0.87 -11.77
C PRO A 6 -5.98 0.16 -12.26
N ASN A 7 -6.00 -0.29 -13.51
CA ASN A 7 -7.19 -0.89 -14.13
C ASN A 7 -7.74 -2.14 -13.41
N TRP A 8 -6.91 -2.84 -12.62
CA TRP A 8 -7.30 -4.02 -11.83
C TRP A 8 -7.88 -3.69 -10.45
N LEU A 9 -7.95 -2.41 -10.08
CA LEU A 9 -8.51 -1.89 -8.82
C LEU A 9 -9.53 -0.78 -9.07
N SER A 10 -10.35 -0.51 -8.06
CA SER A 10 -11.23 0.65 -8.07
C SER A 10 -11.45 1.20 -6.66
N LYS A 11 -11.89 2.45 -6.58
CA LYS A 11 -12.27 3.11 -5.32
C LYS A 11 -13.30 2.31 -4.52
N GLN A 12 -14.21 1.61 -5.22
CA GLN A 12 -15.22 0.79 -4.55
C GLN A 12 -14.59 -0.41 -3.83
N MET A 13 -13.59 -1.04 -4.44
CA MET A 13 -12.91 -2.21 -3.88
C MET A 13 -12.15 -1.87 -2.59
N LEU A 14 -11.57 -0.67 -2.53
CA LEU A 14 -10.86 -0.17 -1.35
C LEU A 14 -11.80 0.48 -0.31
N SER A 15 -13.11 0.37 -0.46
CA SER A 15 -14.05 0.95 0.51
C SER A 15 -13.86 0.34 1.90
N GLY A 16 -13.56 1.18 2.88
CA GLY A 16 -13.28 0.74 4.27
C GLY A 16 -11.88 0.18 4.48
N VAL A 17 -11.07 0.02 3.43
CA VAL A 17 -9.65 -0.36 3.51
C VAL A 17 -8.83 0.89 3.83
N ARG A 18 -8.06 0.88 4.92
CA ARG A 18 -7.26 2.04 5.36
C ARG A 18 -5.87 1.62 5.80
N ARG A 19 -4.89 2.52 5.60
CA ARG A 19 -3.51 2.35 6.09
C ARG A 19 -2.94 0.98 5.68
N PHE A 20 -2.33 0.25 6.61
CA PHE A 20 -1.69 -1.04 6.39
C PHE A 20 -2.65 -2.18 5.99
N ASN A 21 -3.96 -2.01 6.14
CA ASN A 21 -4.92 -2.99 5.64
C ASN A 21 -4.98 -3.01 4.11
N ILE A 22 -4.47 -1.97 3.43
CA ILE A 22 -4.31 -1.98 1.97
C ILE A 22 -3.39 -3.12 1.55
N ASP A 23 -2.27 -3.32 2.24
CA ASP A 23 -1.31 -4.40 1.93
C ASP A 23 -1.98 -5.78 2.01
N SER A 24 -2.70 -6.05 3.11
CA SER A 24 -3.44 -7.30 3.30
C SER A 24 -4.53 -7.49 2.27
N PHE A 25 -5.30 -6.43 1.97
CA PHE A 25 -6.37 -6.48 1.00
C PHE A 25 -5.82 -6.85 -0.38
N LEU A 26 -4.72 -6.23 -0.82
CA LEU A 26 -4.14 -6.46 -2.14
C LEU A 26 -3.68 -7.92 -2.31
N VAL A 27 -2.93 -8.46 -1.35
CA VAL A 27 -2.45 -9.86 -1.41
C VAL A 27 -3.59 -10.87 -1.28
N ALA A 28 -4.54 -10.63 -0.36
CA ALA A 28 -5.69 -11.50 -0.18
C ALA A 28 -6.60 -11.51 -1.43
N LEU A 29 -6.87 -10.33 -2.00
CA LEU A 29 -7.67 -10.19 -3.22
C LEU A 29 -7.02 -10.90 -4.40
N GLU A 30 -5.72 -10.73 -4.59
CA GLU A 30 -4.98 -11.36 -5.67
C GLU A 30 -5.06 -12.89 -5.58
N GLY A 31 -4.74 -13.47 -4.41
CA GLY A 31 -4.81 -14.92 -4.23
C GLY A 31 -6.22 -15.47 -4.40
N TRP A 32 -7.21 -14.79 -3.82
CA TRP A 32 -8.61 -15.20 -3.91
C TRP A 32 -9.16 -15.19 -5.34
N ARG A 33 -8.81 -14.18 -6.15
CA ARG A 33 -9.17 -14.12 -7.59
C ARG A 33 -8.57 -15.24 -8.43
N ARG A 34 -7.53 -15.90 -7.94
CA ARG A 34 -6.90 -17.06 -8.58
C ARG A 34 -7.52 -18.40 -8.15
N GLY A 35 -8.61 -18.37 -7.40
CA GLY A 35 -9.32 -19.56 -6.93
C GLY A 35 -8.76 -20.14 -5.62
N LEU A 36 -7.84 -19.43 -4.95
CA LEU A 36 -7.37 -19.86 -3.62
C LEU A 36 -8.45 -19.56 -2.58
N SER A 37 -8.69 -20.53 -1.69
CA SER A 37 -9.58 -20.33 -0.54
C SER A 37 -8.94 -19.33 0.43
N LEU A 38 -9.73 -18.34 0.86
CA LEU A 38 -9.28 -17.21 1.66
C LEU A 38 -9.96 -17.22 3.03
N THR A 39 -9.14 -17.23 4.08
CA THR A 39 -9.62 -17.17 5.47
C THR A 39 -8.93 -16.03 6.22
N PHE A 40 -9.71 -15.11 6.78
CA PHE A 40 -9.21 -14.09 7.70
C PHE A 40 -9.28 -14.54 9.15
N TYR A 41 -8.36 -14.07 9.98
CA TYR A 41 -8.26 -14.45 11.39
C TYR A 41 -8.40 -13.26 12.32
N SER A 42 -9.02 -13.51 13.47
CA SER A 42 -9.05 -12.57 14.58
C SER A 42 -7.68 -12.50 15.24
N GLU A 43 -7.34 -11.32 15.76
CA GLU A 43 -6.04 -11.04 16.36
C GLU A 43 -5.71 -11.84 17.63
N HIS A 44 -6.74 -12.36 18.30
CA HIS A 44 -6.59 -13.15 19.52
C HIS A 44 -6.58 -14.66 19.25
N PHE A 45 -6.54 -15.07 17.98
CA PHE A 45 -6.55 -16.47 17.59
C PHE A 45 -5.20 -16.82 16.96
N GLU A 46 -4.39 -17.55 17.72
CA GLU A 46 -3.06 -17.98 17.31
C GLU A 46 -3.18 -19.15 16.32
N VAL A 47 -3.01 -18.85 15.05
CA VAL A 47 -3.11 -19.82 13.92
C VAL A 47 -1.80 -20.01 13.17
N THR A 48 -0.81 -19.18 13.48
CA THR A 48 0.50 -19.13 12.84
C THR A 48 1.49 -18.57 13.85
N ASP A 49 2.74 -19.00 13.71
CA ASP A 49 3.91 -18.50 14.42
C ASP A 49 4.45 -17.18 13.85
N LEU A 50 3.86 -16.63 12.77
CA LEU A 50 4.27 -15.36 12.19
C LEU A 50 4.30 -14.23 13.23
N GLN A 51 5.47 -13.64 13.47
CA GLN A 51 5.66 -12.52 14.38
C GLN A 51 4.92 -11.26 13.88
N LEU A 52 3.88 -10.81 14.58
CA LEU A 52 3.08 -9.66 14.17
C LEU A 52 3.76 -8.35 14.62
N ILE A 53 4.18 -7.50 13.68
CA ILE A 53 4.81 -6.21 13.99
C ILE A 53 3.84 -5.05 13.76
N GLY A 54 3.77 -4.14 14.74
CA GLY A 54 3.00 -2.90 14.68
C GLY A 54 1.68 -2.97 15.46
N PHE A 55 0.90 -1.89 15.38
CA PHE A 55 -0.33 -1.72 16.15
C PHE A 55 -1.58 -2.21 15.38
N GLU A 56 -2.59 -2.71 16.10
CA GLU A 56 -3.89 -3.19 15.58
C GLU A 56 -3.81 -4.25 14.46
N PRO A 57 -3.58 -5.53 14.77
CA PRO A 57 -3.49 -6.59 13.75
C PRO A 57 -4.83 -6.96 13.09
N THR A 58 -5.97 -6.45 13.56
CA THR A 58 -7.28 -6.75 12.99
C THR A 58 -7.34 -6.56 11.47
N GLY A 59 -7.73 -7.65 10.77
CA GLY A 59 -7.85 -7.71 9.31
C GLY A 59 -6.51 -7.87 8.58
N LYS A 60 -5.40 -7.92 9.29
CA LYS A 60 -4.06 -8.01 8.69
C LYS A 60 -3.54 -9.43 8.54
N THR A 61 -4.09 -10.38 9.30
CA THR A 61 -3.73 -11.80 9.28
C THR A 61 -4.77 -12.60 8.50
N PHE A 62 -4.30 -13.35 7.50
CA PHE A 62 -5.15 -14.23 6.69
C PHE A 62 -4.33 -15.42 6.17
N SER A 63 -5.01 -16.41 5.60
CA SER A 63 -4.37 -17.49 4.85
C SER A 63 -4.99 -17.64 3.49
N LEU A 64 -4.18 -18.11 2.55
CA LEU A 64 -4.59 -18.57 1.24
C LEU A 64 -4.29 -20.07 1.15
N SER A 65 -5.21 -20.83 0.58
CA SER A 65 -5.04 -22.28 0.43
C SER A 65 -5.40 -22.74 -0.98
N SER A 66 -4.54 -23.57 -1.55
CA SER A 66 -4.88 -24.45 -2.67
C SER A 66 -5.26 -25.83 -2.12
N GLU A 67 -5.52 -26.81 -2.99
CA GLU A 67 -5.80 -28.19 -2.57
C GLU A 67 -4.62 -28.84 -1.84
N THR A 68 -3.38 -28.39 -2.12
CA THR A 68 -2.16 -29.04 -1.63
C THR A 68 -1.30 -28.17 -0.71
N LYS A 69 -1.53 -26.86 -0.70
CA LYS A 69 -0.70 -25.90 0.05
C LYS A 69 -1.57 -24.91 0.78
N LYS A 70 -1.11 -24.51 1.96
CA LYS A 70 -1.68 -23.40 2.71
C LYS A 70 -0.54 -22.49 3.15
N HIS A 71 -0.73 -21.20 2.96
CA HIS A 71 0.21 -20.17 3.40
C HIS A 71 -0.50 -19.11 4.24
N TYR A 72 0.12 -18.71 5.34
CA TYR A 72 -0.32 -17.61 6.19
C TYR A 72 0.38 -16.32 5.80
N PHE A 73 -0.34 -15.20 5.92
CA PHE A 73 0.14 -13.88 5.59
C PHE A 73 -0.21 -12.91 6.72
N TYR A 74 0.74 -12.04 7.03
CA TYR A 74 0.54 -10.84 7.83
C TYR A 74 0.90 -9.62 6.99
N ARG A 75 -0.10 -8.78 6.68
CA ARG A 75 0.03 -7.71 5.68
C ARG A 75 0.41 -8.29 4.33
N SER A 76 1.56 -7.91 3.80
CA SER A 76 2.13 -8.41 2.55
C SER A 76 3.10 -9.58 2.76
N ARG A 77 3.57 -9.82 4.00
CA ARG A 77 4.59 -10.83 4.33
C ARG A 77 3.94 -12.20 4.53
N GLY A 78 4.38 -13.22 3.81
CA GLY A 78 3.94 -14.60 4.03
C GLY A 78 4.87 -15.40 4.95
N ASP A 79 4.42 -16.60 5.33
CA ASP A 79 5.08 -17.54 6.26
C ASP A 79 6.41 -18.14 5.77
N ARG A 80 6.76 -17.99 4.50
CA ARG A 80 8.12 -18.33 4.02
C ARG A 80 9.20 -17.38 4.55
N VAL A 81 8.85 -16.19 5.02
CA VAL A 81 9.82 -15.28 5.67
C VAL A 81 9.96 -15.67 7.13
N ALA A 82 11.16 -16.11 7.52
CA ALA A 82 11.43 -16.56 8.89
C ALA A 82 11.32 -15.40 9.91
N ASN A 83 10.85 -15.68 11.12
CA ASN A 83 10.82 -14.68 12.21
C ASN A 83 12.22 -14.15 12.54
N ASP A 84 13.26 -15.01 12.53
CA ASP A 84 14.64 -14.56 12.72
C ASP A 84 15.06 -13.51 11.67
N ALA A 85 14.61 -13.66 10.42
CA ALA A 85 14.87 -12.68 9.37
C ALA A 85 14.17 -11.34 9.63
N VAL A 86 13.00 -11.39 10.26
CA VAL A 86 12.24 -10.22 10.68
C VAL A 86 12.96 -9.49 11.82
N ASP A 87 13.47 -10.21 12.81
CA ASP A 87 14.27 -9.66 13.90
C ASP A 87 15.60 -9.07 13.42
N ILE A 88 16.25 -9.73 12.44
CA ILE A 88 17.45 -9.20 11.79
C ILE A 88 17.13 -7.90 11.05
N GLY A 89 16.09 -7.89 10.20
CA GLY A 89 15.68 -6.72 9.41
C GLY A 89 15.23 -5.54 10.26
N SER A 90 14.65 -5.80 11.44
CA SER A 90 14.24 -4.75 12.39
C SER A 90 15.43 -4.12 13.12
N SER A 91 16.61 -4.74 13.09
CA SER A 91 17.85 -4.23 13.66
C SER A 91 18.80 -3.75 12.57
N LYS A 92 19.01 -2.43 12.51
CA LYS A 92 19.96 -1.80 11.58
C LYS A 92 21.36 -2.42 11.71
N GLU A 93 21.78 -2.74 12.94
CA GLU A 93 23.09 -3.33 13.23
C GLU A 93 23.22 -4.75 12.73
N LYS A 94 22.27 -5.63 13.09
CA LYS A 94 22.30 -7.04 12.65
C LYS A 94 22.25 -7.12 11.14
N THR A 95 21.37 -6.35 10.50
CA THR A 95 21.27 -6.26 9.04
C THR A 95 22.62 -5.94 8.40
N LYS A 96 23.34 -4.94 8.91
CA LYS A 96 24.67 -4.56 8.40
C LYS A 96 25.72 -5.66 8.52
N VAL A 97 25.71 -6.42 9.61
CA VAL A 97 26.64 -7.54 9.78
C VAL A 97 26.46 -8.57 8.66
N TYR A 98 25.22 -8.92 8.32
CA TYR A 98 24.94 -9.84 7.21
C TYR A 98 25.32 -9.25 5.86
N LEU A 99 25.00 -7.97 5.60
CA LEU A 99 25.36 -7.29 4.36
C LEU A 99 26.88 -7.25 4.14
N LYS A 100 27.65 -6.87 5.16
CA LYS A 100 29.12 -6.84 5.11
C LYS A 100 29.71 -8.22 4.84
N ARG A 101 29.20 -9.27 5.51
CA ARG A 101 29.64 -10.66 5.29
C ARG A 101 29.37 -11.14 3.86
N ALA A 102 28.27 -10.68 3.26
CA ALA A 102 27.90 -11.01 1.88
C ALA A 102 28.56 -10.10 0.83
N GLY A 103 29.39 -9.12 1.24
CA GLY A 103 29.99 -8.15 0.33
C GLY A 103 29.00 -7.16 -0.30
N VAL A 104 27.80 -7.01 0.30
CA VAL A 104 26.78 -6.08 -0.18
C VAL A 104 27.07 -4.67 0.37
N PRO A 105 27.16 -3.63 -0.48
CA PRO A 105 27.47 -2.28 -0.01
C PRO A 105 26.43 -1.73 0.96
N THR A 106 26.88 -1.19 2.10
CA THR A 106 26.03 -0.53 3.10
C THR A 106 26.79 0.63 3.75
N SER A 107 26.10 1.53 4.44
CA SER A 107 26.75 2.69 5.07
C SER A 107 27.76 2.27 6.15
N GLU A 108 28.94 2.87 6.10
CA GLU A 108 29.94 2.76 7.16
C GLU A 108 29.49 3.54 8.38
N GLY A 109 29.70 2.98 9.56
CA GLY A 109 29.24 3.57 10.80
C GLY A 109 29.44 2.67 12.01
N PHE A 110 29.22 3.26 13.18
CA PHE A 110 29.34 2.62 14.48
C PHE A 110 28.07 2.87 15.30
N SER A 111 27.75 1.88 16.13
CA SER A 111 26.74 2.01 17.17
C SER A 111 27.38 2.33 18.50
N PHE A 112 26.71 3.18 19.27
CA PHE A 112 27.16 3.65 20.57
C PHE A 112 26.02 3.48 21.57
N SER A 113 26.36 2.97 22.75
CA SER A 113 25.44 3.03 23.88
C SER A 113 25.44 4.43 24.47
N LYS A 114 24.34 4.84 25.10
CA LYS A 114 24.25 6.17 25.72
C LYS A 114 25.33 6.41 26.79
N GLU A 115 25.75 5.36 27.48
CA GLU A 115 26.72 5.45 28.59
C GLU A 115 28.16 5.65 28.09
N LYS A 116 28.39 5.56 26.79
CA LYS A 116 29.72 5.71 26.22
C LYS A 116 30.17 7.17 26.30
N ASP A 117 31.44 7.36 26.59
CA ASP A 117 32.06 8.68 26.67
C ASP A 117 31.89 9.45 25.35
N LEU A 118 31.40 10.69 25.46
CA LEU A 118 31.05 11.52 24.30
C LEU A 118 32.28 11.84 23.45
N GLU A 119 33.45 12.02 24.07
CA GLU A 119 34.67 12.32 23.33
C GLU A 119 35.11 11.09 22.52
N ASP A 120 35.01 9.89 23.10
CA ASP A 120 35.26 8.64 22.38
C ASP A 120 34.29 8.45 21.18
N VAL A 121 33.02 8.82 21.35
CA VAL A 121 32.01 8.80 20.26
C VAL A 121 32.44 9.74 19.14
N ILE A 122 32.80 10.97 19.46
CA ILE A 122 33.17 12.01 18.49
C ILE A 122 34.44 11.61 17.75
N GLN A 123 35.49 11.21 18.47
CA GLN A 123 36.76 10.79 17.87
C GLN A 123 36.60 9.56 16.98
N SER A 124 35.71 8.62 17.35
CA SER A 124 35.37 7.47 16.50
C SER A 124 34.60 7.89 15.25
N SER A 125 33.74 8.90 15.38
CA SER A 125 32.88 9.39 14.29
C SER A 125 33.65 10.20 13.26
N ILE A 126 34.60 11.03 13.68
CA ILE A 126 35.48 11.80 12.78
C ILE A 126 36.26 10.86 11.85
N LYS A 127 36.64 9.67 12.33
CA LYS A 127 37.34 8.66 11.50
C LYS A 127 36.49 8.09 10.36
N ILE A 128 35.16 8.13 10.46
CA ILE A 128 34.25 7.75 9.37
C ILE A 128 34.33 8.77 8.22
N GLY A 129 34.52 10.05 8.58
CA GLY A 129 34.57 11.18 7.66
C GLY A 129 33.19 11.80 7.39
N PHE A 130 33.17 13.13 7.32
CA PHE A 130 31.97 13.93 7.05
C PHE A 130 31.53 13.86 5.56
N PRO A 131 30.24 14.10 5.25
CA PRO A 131 29.16 14.35 6.19
C PRO A 131 28.66 13.07 6.89
N LEU A 132 28.10 13.23 8.09
CA LEU A 132 27.58 12.17 8.96
C LEU A 132 26.05 12.26 9.14
N VAL A 133 25.48 11.16 9.62
CA VAL A 133 24.08 11.05 10.06
C VAL A 133 24.06 10.43 11.45
N VAL A 134 23.29 11.03 12.36
CA VAL A 134 22.98 10.45 13.67
C VAL A 134 21.57 9.85 13.61
N LYS A 135 21.44 8.59 14.03
CA LYS A 135 20.17 7.85 14.04
C LYS A 135 19.96 7.20 15.40
N PRO A 136 18.90 7.52 16.16
CA PRO A 136 18.51 6.71 17.30
C PRO A 136 18.23 5.25 16.88
N THR A 137 18.59 4.31 17.74
CA THR A 137 18.32 2.87 17.53
C THR A 137 16.84 2.55 17.69
N PHE A 138 16.12 3.33 18.50
CA PHE A 138 14.68 3.25 18.69
C PHE A 138 13.95 4.38 17.95
N GLY A 139 12.88 4.04 17.23
CA GLY A 139 12.10 4.99 16.44
C GLY A 139 11.76 4.44 15.05
N SER A 140 10.59 4.81 14.54
CA SER A 140 10.16 4.52 13.16
C SER A 140 9.99 5.81 12.38
N LEU A 141 9.89 5.73 11.05
CA LEU A 141 9.59 6.88 10.18
C LEU A 141 10.63 8.02 10.22
N GLY A 142 11.88 7.72 10.57
CA GLY A 142 12.97 8.70 10.61
C GLY A 142 12.89 9.70 11.77
N MET A 143 12.09 9.44 12.81
CA MET A 143 12.08 10.29 14.01
C MET A 143 13.47 10.33 14.66
N GLY A 144 13.94 11.55 14.96
CA GLY A 144 15.26 11.79 15.57
C GLY A 144 16.45 11.59 14.63
N VAL A 145 16.23 11.32 13.34
CA VAL A 145 17.34 11.21 12.37
C VAL A 145 17.82 12.59 11.96
N ILE A 146 19.08 12.88 12.28
CA ILE A 146 19.75 14.13 11.90
C ILE A 146 20.75 13.83 10.80
N THR A 147 20.56 14.46 9.64
CA THR A 147 21.39 14.26 8.44
C THR A 147 22.25 15.47 8.14
N ASN A 148 23.25 15.28 7.27
CA ASN A 148 24.10 16.35 6.76
C ASN A 148 24.90 17.08 7.85
N ILE A 149 25.38 16.32 8.83
CA ILE A 149 26.31 16.81 9.84
C ILE A 149 27.68 16.92 9.17
N ASP A 150 28.21 18.13 9.01
CA ASP A 150 29.42 18.40 8.20
C ASP A 150 30.64 18.82 9.01
N SER A 151 30.49 19.00 10.33
CA SER A 151 31.55 19.43 11.25
C SER A 151 31.42 18.75 12.61
N GLU A 152 32.50 18.81 13.40
CA GLU A 152 32.50 18.32 14.79
C GLU A 152 31.52 19.10 15.67
N ASP A 153 31.48 20.42 15.53
CA ASP A 153 30.56 21.28 16.29
C ASP A 153 29.11 20.90 16.00
N ASN A 154 28.75 20.72 14.72
CA ASN A 154 27.42 20.28 14.32
C ASN A 154 27.11 18.86 14.82
N LEU A 155 28.12 17.99 14.96
CA LEU A 155 27.94 16.66 15.54
C LEU A 155 27.62 16.75 17.03
N ARG A 156 28.32 17.62 17.78
CA ARG A 156 28.06 17.87 19.21
C ARG A 156 26.63 18.38 19.41
N ASP A 157 26.23 19.40 18.67
CA ASP A 157 24.88 19.97 18.73
C ASP A 157 23.80 18.92 18.39
N SER A 158 24.08 18.07 17.40
CA SER A 158 23.18 16.98 17.00
C SER A 158 23.03 15.93 18.11
N LEU A 159 24.12 15.56 18.78
CA LEU A 159 24.08 14.61 19.89
C LEU A 159 23.37 15.19 21.11
N ASP A 160 23.62 16.45 21.43
CA ASP A 160 22.93 17.16 22.52
C ASP A 160 21.41 17.18 22.30
N TYR A 161 20.96 17.50 21.08
CA TYR A 161 19.55 17.42 20.70
C TYR A 161 18.99 16.00 20.84
N VAL A 162 19.71 14.99 20.33
CA VAL A 162 19.25 13.60 20.41
C VAL A 162 19.11 13.16 21.87
N PHE A 163 20.06 13.55 22.73
CA PHE A 163 20.02 13.20 24.15
C PHE A 163 18.97 13.96 24.94
N SER A 164 18.64 15.20 24.55
CA SER A 164 17.59 15.99 25.21
C SER A 164 16.18 15.52 24.82
N GLU A 165 15.95 15.23 23.54
CA GLU A 165 14.63 14.88 23.01
C GLU A 165 14.29 13.39 23.13
N PHE A 166 15.29 12.52 22.99
CA PHE A 166 15.11 11.06 22.96
C PHE A 166 15.80 10.42 24.17
N GLU A 167 15.26 10.74 25.36
CA GLU A 167 15.70 10.22 26.66
C GLU A 167 16.09 8.73 26.60
N TYR A 168 17.36 8.41 26.87
CA TYR A 168 17.87 7.04 27.09
C TYR A 168 17.78 6.09 25.89
N THR A 169 18.30 6.50 24.73
CA THR A 169 18.37 5.62 23.55
C THR A 169 19.81 5.48 23.01
N ASP A 170 20.23 4.24 22.75
CA ASP A 170 21.43 3.96 21.94
C ASP A 170 21.30 4.58 20.55
N PHE A 171 22.40 4.91 19.89
CA PHE A 171 22.37 5.60 18.60
C PHE A 171 23.46 5.08 17.66
N ILE A 172 23.26 5.35 16.37
CA ILE A 172 24.16 4.96 15.30
C ILE A 172 24.64 6.24 14.62
N ILE A 173 25.96 6.34 14.42
CA ILE A 173 26.57 7.37 13.59
C ILE A 173 27.09 6.72 12.33
N GLU A 174 26.68 7.25 11.18
CA GLU A 174 27.00 6.70 9.87
C GLU A 174 27.46 7.80 8.92
N ARG A 175 28.20 7.39 7.89
CA ARG A 175 28.46 8.25 6.75
C ARG A 175 27.15 8.62 6.07
N HIS A 176 26.95 9.92 5.83
CA HIS A 176 25.83 10.42 5.04
C HIS A 176 26.08 10.12 3.56
N ILE A 177 25.21 9.30 2.98
CA ILE A 177 25.25 8.98 1.56
C ILE A 177 24.28 9.92 0.85
N ILE A 178 24.80 10.71 -0.07
CA ILE A 178 24.01 11.61 -0.93
C ILE A 178 23.69 10.88 -2.22
N GLY A 179 22.42 10.92 -2.64
CA GLY A 179 21.95 10.28 -3.85
C GLY A 179 20.43 10.19 -3.90
N GLU A 180 19.92 9.45 -4.88
CA GLU A 180 18.50 9.19 -5.03
C GLU A 180 18.04 8.12 -4.04
N ASP A 181 17.04 8.45 -3.23
CA ASP A 181 16.40 7.52 -2.31
C ASP A 181 15.36 6.67 -3.04
N VAL A 182 15.64 5.37 -3.17
CA VAL A 182 14.78 4.41 -3.86
C VAL A 182 14.39 3.27 -2.92
N ARG A 183 13.09 2.98 -2.87
CA ARG A 183 12.56 1.76 -2.27
C ARG A 183 12.45 0.68 -3.34
N VAL A 184 13.17 -0.42 -3.21
CA VAL A 184 13.04 -1.60 -4.10
C VAL A 184 12.28 -2.71 -3.37
N TYR A 185 11.28 -3.32 -3.99
CA TYR A 185 10.63 -4.52 -3.48
C TYR A 185 11.23 -5.76 -4.13
N VAL A 186 11.69 -6.70 -3.31
CA VAL A 186 12.27 -7.97 -3.77
C VAL A 186 11.37 -9.11 -3.31
N THR A 187 11.10 -10.05 -4.21
CA THR A 187 10.45 -11.34 -3.88
C THR A 187 11.10 -12.47 -4.67
N GLY A 188 11.47 -13.55 -3.98
CA GLY A 188 12.34 -14.59 -4.51
C GLY A 188 13.65 -14.00 -5.04
N ASP A 189 13.95 -14.26 -6.30
CA ASP A 189 15.16 -13.81 -6.99
C ASP A 189 14.93 -12.57 -7.87
N LYS A 190 13.89 -11.76 -7.61
CA LYS A 190 13.51 -10.65 -8.48
C LYS A 190 13.26 -9.37 -7.69
N ALA A 191 13.79 -8.26 -8.20
CA ALA A 191 13.32 -6.92 -7.87
C ALA A 191 12.05 -6.64 -8.70
N VAL A 192 10.90 -6.58 -8.04
CA VAL A 192 9.56 -6.57 -8.69
C VAL A 192 8.87 -5.22 -8.67
N GLY A 193 9.46 -4.23 -8.02
CA GLY A 193 9.00 -2.84 -8.05
C GLY A 193 10.06 -1.94 -7.44
N ALA A 194 10.14 -0.70 -7.91
CA ALA A 194 11.03 0.30 -7.37
C ALA A 194 10.35 1.67 -7.37
N THR A 195 10.46 2.38 -6.26
CA THR A 195 9.84 3.69 -6.09
C THR A 195 10.83 4.67 -5.52
N LYS A 196 11.18 5.69 -6.31
CA LYS A 196 11.96 6.83 -5.85
C LYS A 196 11.10 7.69 -4.94
N ARG A 197 11.66 8.08 -3.80
CA ARG A 197 11.02 8.97 -2.82
C ARG A 197 11.64 10.34 -2.92
N THR A 198 10.83 11.36 -3.14
CA THR A 198 11.27 12.76 -3.08
C THR A 198 10.73 13.41 -1.81
N PRO A 199 11.51 14.33 -1.18
CA PRO A 199 10.99 15.12 -0.06
C PRO A 199 9.74 15.90 -0.43
N ALA A 200 8.95 16.29 0.57
CA ALA A 200 7.76 17.11 0.36
C ALA A 200 8.14 18.36 -0.45
N ASN A 201 7.40 18.65 -1.51
CA ASN A 201 7.73 19.70 -2.46
C ASN A 201 6.48 20.25 -3.14
N VAL A 202 6.63 21.40 -3.79
CA VAL A 202 5.68 21.95 -4.78
C VAL A 202 6.43 22.45 -6.01
N THR A 203 5.73 22.55 -7.14
CA THR A 203 6.31 23.10 -8.38
C THR A 203 5.62 24.42 -8.68
N GLY A 204 6.40 25.48 -8.89
CA GLY A 204 5.90 26.79 -9.27
C GLY A 204 5.16 26.76 -10.59
N ASP A 205 4.07 27.50 -10.67
CA ASP A 205 3.32 27.76 -11.90
C ASP A 205 3.34 29.24 -12.30
N GLY A 206 4.16 30.06 -11.62
CA GLY A 206 4.28 31.50 -11.84
C GLY A 206 3.09 32.33 -11.39
N THR A 207 2.06 31.73 -10.77
CA THR A 207 0.81 32.41 -10.43
C THR A 207 0.37 32.20 -8.98
N HIS A 208 0.47 30.98 -8.44
CA HIS A 208 0.06 30.64 -7.09
C HIS A 208 1.21 30.78 -6.10
N THR A 209 0.86 31.16 -4.88
CA THR A 209 1.78 31.14 -3.72
C THR A 209 2.16 29.71 -3.35
N ILE A 210 3.25 29.52 -2.62
CA ILE A 210 3.65 28.20 -2.09
C ILE A 210 2.52 27.57 -1.26
N GLU A 211 1.81 28.36 -0.44
CA GLU A 211 0.67 27.89 0.34
C GLU A 211 -0.46 27.34 -0.55
N GLU A 212 -0.86 28.09 -1.57
CA GLU A 212 -1.88 27.66 -2.54
C GLU A 212 -1.45 26.41 -3.33
N LEU A 213 -0.17 26.34 -3.73
CA LEU A 213 0.39 25.16 -4.39
C LEU A 213 0.35 23.91 -3.48
N ILE A 214 0.59 24.07 -2.17
CA ILE A 214 0.46 22.99 -1.19
C ILE A 214 -1.00 22.51 -1.12
N GLU A 215 -1.97 23.43 -1.10
CA GLU A 215 -3.39 23.10 -1.09
C GLU A 215 -3.82 22.35 -2.35
N LEU A 216 -3.45 22.85 -3.52
CA LEU A 216 -3.72 22.23 -4.82
C LEU A 216 -3.12 20.82 -4.90
N LYS A 217 -1.87 20.66 -4.47
CA LYS A 217 -1.21 19.34 -4.41
C LYS A 217 -1.93 18.40 -3.44
N ASN A 218 -2.38 18.91 -2.29
CA ASN A 218 -3.12 18.11 -1.32
C ASN A 218 -4.49 17.63 -1.85
N GLU A 219 -5.18 18.42 -2.68
CA GLU A 219 -6.41 17.97 -3.36
C GLU A 219 -6.14 16.76 -4.28
N SER A 220 -5.03 16.77 -5.02
CA SER A 220 -4.58 15.61 -5.79
C SER A 220 -4.27 14.41 -4.87
N ARG A 221 -3.49 14.63 -3.81
CA ARG A 221 -3.09 13.58 -2.86
C ARG A 221 -4.28 12.90 -2.17
N LYS A 222 -5.41 13.59 -1.98
CA LYS A 222 -6.66 13.01 -1.43
C LYS A 222 -7.29 11.95 -2.35
N LEU A 223 -7.00 11.99 -3.65
CA LEU A 223 -7.54 11.04 -4.63
C LEU A 223 -6.75 9.72 -4.70
N ASN A 224 -5.50 9.72 -4.25
CA ASN A 224 -4.64 8.53 -4.25
C ASN A 224 -4.70 7.80 -2.88
N PRO A 225 -4.99 6.47 -2.86
CA PRO A 225 -5.10 5.69 -1.63
C PRO A 225 -3.89 5.78 -0.68
N GLN A 226 -2.68 5.83 -1.22
CA GLN A 226 -1.44 5.85 -0.46
C GLN A 226 -1.15 7.22 0.18
N THR A 227 -1.51 8.31 -0.51
CA THR A 227 -1.21 9.69 -0.08
C THR A 227 -2.38 10.36 0.64
N SER A 228 -3.60 9.81 0.56
CA SER A 228 -4.82 10.40 1.12
C SER A 228 -4.78 10.71 2.62
N THR A 229 -3.93 10.00 3.38
CA THR A 229 -3.71 10.25 4.81
C THR A 229 -2.35 10.89 5.11
N ARG A 230 -1.58 11.27 4.08
CA ARG A 230 -0.20 11.77 4.15
C ARG A 230 -0.09 13.08 3.37
N LEU A 231 -0.91 14.03 3.77
CA LEU A 231 -0.97 15.37 3.22
C LEU A 231 0.23 16.19 3.70
N ILE A 232 0.66 17.15 2.89
CA ILE A 232 1.64 18.16 3.29
C ILE A 232 0.93 19.07 4.30
N LYS A 233 1.45 19.13 5.53
CA LYS A 233 0.94 19.99 6.60
C LYS A 233 2.01 21.01 6.93
N VAL A 234 1.65 22.28 6.87
CA VAL A 234 2.54 23.39 7.24
C VAL A 234 2.71 23.39 8.76
N ASP A 235 3.78 22.72 9.22
CA ASP A 235 4.26 22.67 10.59
C ASP A 235 5.51 23.55 10.76
N ASP A 236 6.02 23.62 11.99
CA ASP A 236 7.20 24.45 12.28
C ASP A 236 8.46 23.91 11.59
N ASP A 237 8.55 22.60 11.34
CA ASP A 237 9.64 22.01 10.55
C ASP A 237 9.66 22.57 9.13
N ILE A 238 8.50 22.61 8.44
CA ILE A 238 8.42 23.20 7.09
C ILE A 238 8.79 24.68 7.14
N ARG A 239 8.26 25.44 8.11
CA ARG A 239 8.55 26.87 8.24
C ARG A 239 10.05 27.13 8.44
N ASN A 240 10.68 26.35 9.32
CA ASN A 240 12.11 26.45 9.59
C ASN A 240 12.94 26.09 8.35
N PHE A 241 12.60 25.01 7.66
CA PHE A 241 13.30 24.57 6.45
C PHE A 241 13.15 25.56 5.29
N MET A 242 11.98 26.18 5.12
CA MET A 242 11.76 27.25 4.13
C MET A 242 12.54 28.51 4.50
N SER A 243 12.56 28.89 5.78
CA SER A 243 13.30 30.07 6.25
C SER A 243 14.80 29.95 6.01
N GLN A 244 15.39 28.75 6.19
CA GLN A 244 16.79 28.47 5.84
C GLN A 244 17.09 28.69 4.35
N GLN A 245 16.10 28.47 3.48
CA GLN A 245 16.17 28.74 2.04
C GLN A 245 15.79 30.20 1.68
N LYS A 246 15.49 31.04 2.69
CA LYS A 246 15.00 32.42 2.53
C LYS A 246 13.67 32.52 1.75
N LEU A 247 12.82 31.51 1.90
CA LEU A 247 11.49 31.44 1.28
C LEU A 247 10.38 31.68 2.32
N GLN A 248 9.27 32.24 1.86
CA GLN A 248 8.04 32.45 2.61
C GLN A 248 6.86 31.77 1.92
N LEU A 249 5.83 31.39 2.69
CA LEU A 249 4.63 30.72 2.15
C LEU A 249 3.87 31.57 1.12
N THR A 250 4.00 32.89 1.22
CA THR A 250 3.40 33.88 0.31
C THR A 250 4.19 34.10 -0.98
N ASP A 251 5.38 33.50 -1.11
CA ASP A 251 6.18 33.63 -2.33
C ASP A 251 5.50 32.90 -3.49
N ILE A 252 5.57 33.48 -4.68
CA ILE A 252 5.10 32.88 -5.93
C ILE A 252 6.32 32.36 -6.69
N PRO A 253 6.56 31.04 -6.74
CA PRO A 253 7.72 30.50 -7.44
C PRO A 253 7.56 30.58 -8.96
N GLU A 254 8.66 30.84 -9.66
CA GLU A 254 8.68 30.83 -11.14
C GLU A 254 8.21 29.48 -11.70
N GLU A 255 7.58 29.52 -12.87
CA GLU A 255 7.07 28.33 -13.55
C GLU A 255 8.17 27.25 -13.71
N GLY A 256 7.86 26.04 -13.27
CA GLY A 256 8.78 24.89 -13.33
C GLY A 256 9.78 24.80 -12.18
N THR A 257 9.86 25.80 -11.29
CA THR A 257 10.77 25.76 -10.14
C THR A 257 10.25 24.80 -9.08
N VAL A 258 11.04 23.80 -8.70
CA VAL A 258 10.70 22.87 -7.61
C VAL A 258 11.17 23.45 -6.28
N ILE A 259 10.23 23.64 -5.36
CA ILE A 259 10.49 24.09 -3.99
C ILE A 259 10.36 22.91 -3.05
N TYR A 260 11.46 22.55 -2.38
CA TYR A 260 11.46 21.53 -1.33
C TYR A 260 11.03 22.13 0.02
N LEU A 261 10.10 21.46 0.68
CA LEU A 261 9.49 21.88 1.94
C LEU A 261 10.09 21.14 3.15
N LYS A 262 10.75 20.00 2.94
CA LYS A 262 11.53 19.26 3.95
C LYS A 262 12.80 18.69 3.32
N GLY A 263 13.81 18.39 4.14
CA GLY A 263 15.05 17.74 3.70
C GLY A 263 14.91 16.21 3.55
N GLN A 264 14.09 15.57 4.36
CA GLN A 264 13.92 14.11 4.34
C GLN A 264 12.86 13.65 3.33
N SER A 265 13.15 12.56 2.61
CA SER A 265 12.32 11.89 1.60
C SER A 265 11.17 11.04 2.18
N ASN A 266 10.59 11.47 3.30
CA ASN A 266 9.55 10.72 4.00
C ASN A 266 8.17 10.90 3.35
N ILE A 267 7.60 9.80 2.82
CA ILE A 267 6.24 9.82 2.26
C ILE A 267 5.20 10.17 3.35
N SER A 268 5.44 9.78 4.61
CA SER A 268 4.55 10.08 5.74
C SER A 268 4.38 11.57 6.01
N SER A 269 5.36 12.39 5.65
CA SER A 269 5.37 13.85 5.83
C SER A 269 5.06 14.62 4.53
N GLY A 270 4.45 13.95 3.54
CA GLY A 270 4.03 14.61 2.30
C GLY A 270 4.98 14.47 1.12
N GLY A 271 6.03 13.65 1.22
CA GLY A 271 6.90 13.31 0.09
C GLY A 271 6.15 12.64 -1.07
N ASP A 272 6.75 12.67 -2.25
CA ASP A 272 6.19 12.04 -3.45
C ASP A 272 6.83 10.68 -3.72
N SER A 273 6.04 9.82 -4.36
CA SER A 273 6.46 8.52 -4.86
C SER A 273 6.46 8.52 -6.37
N VAL A 274 7.60 8.22 -6.97
CA VAL A 274 7.76 8.08 -8.42
C VAL A 274 8.13 6.63 -8.71
N ASP A 275 7.33 5.93 -9.51
CA ASP A 275 7.71 4.60 -10.00
C ASP A 275 8.91 4.71 -10.93
N VAL A 276 9.93 3.89 -10.66
CA VAL A 276 11.20 3.85 -11.41
C VAL A 276 11.57 2.40 -11.73
N THR A 277 10.60 1.48 -11.68
CA THR A 277 10.82 0.02 -11.77
C THR A 277 11.59 -0.38 -13.04
N GLU A 278 11.20 0.18 -14.19
CA GLU A 278 11.84 -0.08 -15.48
C GLU A 278 13.11 0.75 -15.70
N GLU A 279 13.29 1.85 -14.96
CA GLU A 279 14.44 2.74 -15.07
C GLU A 279 15.67 2.22 -14.29
N LEU A 280 15.45 1.36 -13.28
CA LEU A 280 16.55 0.76 -12.53
C LEU A 280 17.38 -0.20 -13.38
N SER A 281 18.70 0.01 -13.39
CA SER A 281 19.65 -0.89 -14.02
C SER A 281 19.70 -2.27 -13.32
N ASP A 282 20.14 -3.28 -14.06
CA ASP A 282 20.27 -4.64 -13.53
C ASP A 282 21.26 -4.72 -12.36
N ASP A 283 22.32 -3.90 -12.35
CA ASP A 283 23.27 -3.85 -11.24
C ASP A 283 22.63 -3.36 -9.93
N ILE A 284 21.74 -2.36 -10.02
CA ILE A 284 20.99 -1.85 -8.86
C ILE A 284 20.02 -2.93 -8.37
N LYS A 285 19.28 -3.56 -9.31
CA LYS A 285 18.32 -4.65 -9.00
C LYS A 285 19.04 -5.84 -8.33
N ASN A 286 20.17 -6.26 -8.88
CA ASN A 286 21.00 -7.35 -8.36
C ASN A 286 21.57 -7.02 -6.97
N THR A 287 21.98 -5.77 -6.74
CA THR A 287 22.42 -5.34 -5.41
C THR A 287 21.31 -5.49 -4.37
N ALA A 288 20.08 -5.07 -4.69
CA ALA A 288 18.92 -5.25 -3.82
C ALA A 288 18.55 -6.73 -3.60
N ILE A 289 18.63 -7.56 -4.64
CA ILE A 289 18.40 -9.01 -4.53
C ILE A 289 19.44 -9.67 -3.62
N ASN A 290 20.73 -9.33 -3.80
CA ASN A 290 21.82 -9.85 -2.97
C ASN A 290 21.68 -9.40 -1.50
N ALA A 291 21.19 -8.19 -1.26
CA ALA A 291 20.89 -7.70 0.08
C ALA A 291 19.85 -8.57 0.80
N VAL A 292 18.79 -8.98 0.09
CA VAL A 292 17.77 -9.89 0.63
C VAL A 292 18.37 -11.29 0.87
N LYS A 293 19.12 -11.83 -0.08
CA LYS A 293 19.78 -13.14 0.03
C LYS A 293 20.82 -13.22 1.16
N ALA A 294 21.40 -12.08 1.55
CA ALA A 294 22.36 -12.01 2.64
C ALA A 294 21.75 -12.39 4.01
N ILE A 295 20.42 -12.25 4.17
CA ILE A 295 19.71 -12.55 5.42
C ILE A 295 19.06 -13.95 5.29
N PRO A 296 19.48 -14.94 6.10
CA PRO A 296 18.89 -16.28 6.08
C PRO A 296 17.39 -16.25 6.33
N GLY A 297 16.61 -16.97 5.52
CA GLY A 297 15.15 -17.04 5.66
C GLY A 297 14.41 -15.80 5.16
N LEU A 298 15.09 -14.79 4.60
CA LEU A 298 14.46 -13.65 3.95
C LEU A 298 14.33 -13.91 2.44
N ASN A 299 13.10 -14.06 1.95
CA ASN A 299 12.79 -14.24 0.53
C ASN A 299 11.85 -13.16 -0.02
N GLN A 300 11.43 -12.23 0.83
CA GLN A 300 10.60 -11.12 0.47
C GLN A 300 10.90 -9.97 1.40
N ALA A 301 11.24 -8.81 0.85
CA ALA A 301 11.49 -7.61 1.62
C ALA A 301 11.37 -6.39 0.73
N GLY A 302 11.18 -5.23 1.35
CA GLY A 302 11.54 -3.99 0.67
C GLY A 302 12.87 -3.48 1.21
N VAL A 303 13.70 -3.03 0.29
CA VAL A 303 15.09 -2.62 0.47
C VAL A 303 15.16 -1.12 0.17
N ASP A 304 15.56 -0.34 1.17
CA ASP A 304 15.84 1.09 0.99
C ASP A 304 17.29 1.24 0.54
N ILE A 305 17.47 1.85 -0.63
CA ILE A 305 18.77 2.08 -1.24
C ILE A 305 18.97 3.55 -1.54
N ILE A 306 20.23 3.98 -1.51
CA ILE A 306 20.64 5.25 -2.10
C ILE A 306 21.48 4.95 -3.33
N VAL A 307 21.11 5.55 -4.45
CA VAL A 307 21.80 5.42 -5.74
C VAL A 307 22.49 6.74 -6.07
N ASN A 308 23.79 6.68 -6.37
CA ASN A 308 24.55 7.82 -6.86
C ASN A 308 25.58 7.38 -7.90
N GLU A 309 26.41 8.31 -8.36
CA GLU A 309 27.45 8.05 -9.37
C GLU A 309 28.46 6.97 -8.96
N LYS A 310 28.63 6.71 -7.65
CA LYS A 310 29.55 5.71 -7.11
C LYS A 310 28.92 4.32 -7.00
N GLY A 311 27.61 4.20 -7.21
CA GLY A 311 26.87 2.94 -7.17
C GLY A 311 25.70 2.95 -6.19
N THR A 312 25.36 1.76 -5.69
CA THR A 312 24.20 1.51 -4.82
C THR A 312 24.65 1.22 -3.40
N VAL A 313 24.04 1.87 -2.41
CA VAL A 313 24.26 1.60 -0.99
C VAL A 313 22.96 1.17 -0.33
N ILE A 314 22.96 0.01 0.35
CA ILE A 314 21.82 -0.46 1.14
C ILE A 314 21.76 0.31 2.46
N ILE A 315 20.63 0.97 2.71
CA ILE A 315 20.36 1.74 3.93
C ILE A 315 19.56 0.92 4.94
N GLU A 316 18.50 0.24 4.49
CA GLU A 316 17.60 -0.51 5.36
C GLU A 316 16.93 -1.68 4.62
N ILE A 317 16.60 -2.75 5.34
CA ILE A 317 15.84 -3.89 4.81
C ILE A 317 14.64 -4.13 5.72
N ASN A 318 13.43 -4.05 5.17
CA ASN A 318 12.22 -4.32 5.93
C ASN A 318 11.56 -5.61 5.45
N ALA A 319 11.48 -6.61 6.35
CA ALA A 319 10.82 -7.89 6.08
C ALA A 319 9.28 -7.77 5.95
N THR A 320 8.65 -6.82 6.64
CA THR A 320 7.19 -6.57 6.58
C THR A 320 6.87 -5.30 5.80
N ALA A 321 7.45 -5.19 4.61
CA ALA A 321 7.38 -4.01 3.75
C ALA A 321 5.98 -3.79 3.15
N GLY A 322 5.44 -2.57 3.29
CA GLY A 322 4.21 -2.18 2.61
C GLY A 322 4.38 -2.15 1.10
N ILE A 323 3.35 -2.59 0.37
CA ILE A 323 3.34 -2.67 -1.10
C ILE A 323 2.50 -1.56 -1.73
N SER A 324 1.65 -0.91 -0.95
CA SER A 324 0.80 0.20 -1.41
C SER A 324 1.59 1.37 -2.00
N LEU A 325 2.86 1.54 -1.62
CA LEU A 325 3.76 2.53 -2.19
C LEU A 325 4.01 2.30 -3.69
N HIS A 326 4.18 1.04 -4.08
CA HIS A 326 4.44 0.62 -5.45
C HIS A 326 3.14 0.49 -6.27
N THR A 327 2.03 0.16 -5.62
CA THR A 327 0.72 0.03 -6.29
C THR A 327 0.06 1.38 -6.59
N PHE A 328 0.32 2.40 -5.77
CA PHE A 328 -0.26 3.73 -5.93
C PHE A 328 0.85 4.80 -5.88
N PRO A 329 1.82 4.78 -6.82
CA PRO A 329 2.77 5.87 -6.92
C PRO A 329 2.04 7.17 -7.24
N LEU A 330 2.62 8.32 -6.88
CA LEU A 330 2.06 9.61 -7.24
C LEU A 330 2.31 9.92 -8.72
N TYR A 331 3.46 9.48 -9.23
CA TYR A 331 3.89 9.61 -10.62
C TYR A 331 4.46 8.28 -11.14
N GLY A 332 4.29 8.00 -12.43
CA GLY A 332 4.73 6.76 -13.05
C GLY A 332 3.69 5.64 -12.98
N GLU A 333 4.11 4.43 -13.31
CA GLU A 333 3.22 3.27 -13.50
C GLU A 333 2.96 2.51 -12.19
N ALA A 334 1.72 2.06 -12.01
CA ALA A 334 1.35 1.24 -10.86
C ALA A 334 1.94 -0.18 -10.99
N GLN A 335 2.61 -0.66 -9.94
CA GLN A 335 3.19 -2.00 -9.92
C GLN A 335 2.33 -2.97 -9.12
N ASN A 336 1.96 -4.11 -9.73
CA ASN A 336 1.19 -5.16 -9.07
C ASN A 336 2.09 -6.11 -8.25
N ILE A 337 2.61 -5.63 -7.13
CA ILE A 337 3.48 -6.42 -6.24
C ILE A 337 2.75 -7.62 -5.65
N ALA A 338 1.44 -7.49 -5.37
CA ALA A 338 0.62 -8.60 -4.85
C ALA A 338 0.63 -9.80 -5.82
N GLU A 339 0.52 -9.55 -7.13
CA GLU A 339 0.64 -10.59 -8.16
C GLU A 339 1.96 -11.35 -8.02
N LYS A 340 3.09 -10.63 -7.86
CA LYS A 340 4.41 -11.23 -7.78
C LYS A 340 4.63 -12.00 -6.48
N ILE A 341 4.02 -11.56 -5.38
CA ILE A 341 4.00 -12.31 -4.12
C ILE A 341 3.23 -13.62 -4.32
N ILE A 342 2.00 -13.58 -4.86
CA ILE A 342 1.22 -14.79 -5.06
C ILE A 342 1.87 -15.75 -6.06
N ASP A 343 2.52 -15.23 -7.11
CA ASP A 343 3.35 -16.01 -8.04
C ASP A 343 4.47 -16.80 -7.35
N PHE A 344 5.04 -16.26 -6.27
CA PHE A 344 6.11 -16.89 -5.51
C PHE A 344 5.56 -17.98 -4.57
N TYR A 345 4.45 -17.71 -3.89
CA TYR A 345 3.84 -18.66 -2.94
C TYR A 345 3.06 -19.78 -3.64
N PHE A 346 2.30 -19.45 -4.69
CA PHE A 346 1.41 -20.35 -5.43
C PHE A 346 1.70 -20.30 -6.94
N PRO A 347 2.88 -20.75 -7.39
CA PRO A 347 3.28 -20.69 -8.80
C PRO A 347 2.33 -21.43 -9.75
N GLU A 348 1.60 -22.44 -9.25
CA GLU A 348 0.57 -23.16 -9.98
C GLU A 348 -0.63 -22.30 -10.44
N THR A 349 -0.79 -21.09 -9.87
CA THR A 349 -1.93 -20.21 -10.15
C THR A 349 -1.64 -19.05 -11.10
N LYS A 350 -0.42 -19.00 -11.65
CA LYS A 350 0.04 -17.93 -12.54
C LYS A 350 -0.88 -17.78 -13.76
N GLY A 351 -1.22 -16.53 -14.09
CA GLY A 351 -2.06 -16.18 -15.25
C GLY A 351 -3.57 -16.23 -15.02
N ILE A 352 -4.06 -16.83 -13.92
CA ILE A 352 -5.51 -16.98 -13.67
C ILE A 352 -6.18 -15.64 -13.34
N ALA A 353 -5.53 -14.76 -12.57
CA ALA A 353 -6.13 -13.51 -12.07
C ALA A 353 -6.49 -12.50 -13.17
N ALA A 354 -5.77 -12.51 -14.30
CA ALA A 354 -5.97 -11.55 -15.38
C ALA A 354 -7.40 -11.61 -15.96
N GLU A 355 -8.03 -12.79 -15.94
CA GLU A 355 -9.40 -12.99 -16.41
C GLU A 355 -10.47 -12.67 -15.34
N SER A 356 -10.09 -12.68 -14.06
CA SER A 356 -10.98 -12.53 -12.89
C SER A 356 -10.90 -11.17 -12.18
N SER A 357 -10.20 -10.18 -12.76
CA SER A 357 -9.98 -8.85 -12.15
C SER A 357 -11.27 -8.04 -11.91
N ALA A 358 -12.40 -8.51 -12.44
CA ALA A 358 -13.69 -7.89 -12.31
C ALA A 358 -14.40 -8.18 -10.96
N ILE A 359 -13.99 -9.19 -10.17
CA ILE A 359 -14.72 -9.54 -8.93
C ILE A 359 -13.95 -9.20 -7.64
N PHE A 360 -14.62 -8.80 -6.56
CA PHE A 360 -13.98 -8.54 -5.26
C PHE A 360 -14.89 -8.87 -4.07
N PHE A 361 -14.31 -9.06 -2.88
CA PHE A 361 -15.06 -9.27 -1.63
C PHE A 361 -15.24 -7.98 -0.83
N ASP A 362 -16.21 -7.96 0.09
CA ASP A 362 -16.45 -6.83 0.99
C ASP A 362 -15.49 -6.83 2.18
N TYR A 363 -14.34 -6.19 2.03
CA TYR A 363 -13.37 -6.11 3.12
C TYR A 363 -13.88 -5.32 4.33
N LYS A 364 -14.77 -4.33 4.13
CA LYS A 364 -15.34 -3.58 5.23
C LYS A 364 -16.20 -4.47 6.13
N ALA A 365 -17.05 -5.32 5.53
CA ALA A 365 -17.85 -6.29 6.28
C ALA A 365 -16.97 -7.29 7.05
N ILE A 366 -15.87 -7.75 6.45
CA ILE A 366 -14.88 -8.62 7.11
C ILE A 366 -14.32 -7.94 8.37
N LEU A 367 -13.88 -6.68 8.25
CA LEU A 367 -13.35 -5.94 9.38
C LEU A 367 -14.38 -5.75 10.49
N GLU A 368 -15.64 -5.48 10.15
CA GLU A 368 -16.72 -5.31 11.14
C GLU A 368 -16.95 -6.60 11.94
N LEU A 369 -16.96 -7.76 11.29
CA LEU A 369 -17.10 -9.07 11.93
C LEU A 369 -15.89 -9.43 12.81
N LEU A 370 -14.67 -9.16 12.35
CA LEU A 370 -13.47 -9.42 13.16
C LEU A 370 -13.41 -8.51 14.39
N ARG A 371 -13.76 -7.23 14.25
CA ARG A 371 -13.78 -6.26 15.35
C ARG A 371 -14.85 -6.54 16.39
N SER A 372 -15.98 -7.14 15.99
CA SER A 372 -17.02 -7.53 16.96
C SER A 372 -16.57 -8.65 17.89
N ARG A 373 -15.43 -9.29 17.61
CA ARG A 373 -14.87 -10.45 18.34
C ARG A 373 -15.84 -11.64 18.40
N SER A 374 -16.86 -11.66 17.54
CA SER A 374 -17.85 -12.73 17.48
C SER A 374 -17.33 -13.96 16.73
N VAL A 375 -16.27 -13.80 15.94
CA VAL A 375 -15.65 -14.87 15.15
C VAL A 375 -14.15 -14.93 15.38
N LYS A 376 -13.60 -16.15 15.41
CA LYS A 376 -12.14 -16.39 15.47
C LYS A 376 -11.50 -16.45 14.09
N ALA A 377 -12.23 -16.97 13.12
CA ALA A 377 -11.83 -17.08 11.73
C ALA A 377 -13.05 -16.84 10.83
N LEU A 378 -12.83 -16.27 9.66
CA LEU A 378 -13.85 -16.03 8.64
C LEU A 378 -13.32 -16.53 7.30
N GLU A 379 -13.82 -17.68 6.88
CA GLU A 379 -13.59 -18.22 5.55
C GLU A 379 -14.57 -17.58 4.55
N LEU A 380 -14.05 -17.08 3.44
CA LEU A 380 -14.85 -16.43 2.41
C LEU A 380 -15.30 -17.43 1.36
N THR A 381 -16.46 -17.17 0.76
CA THR A 381 -16.88 -17.86 -0.46
C THR A 381 -15.80 -17.71 -1.54
N ASN A 382 -15.43 -18.82 -2.18
CA ASN A 382 -14.44 -18.84 -3.25
C ASN A 382 -14.84 -17.89 -4.40
N ALA A 383 -13.85 -17.24 -5.01
CA ALA A 383 -14.10 -16.44 -6.19
C ALA A 383 -14.53 -17.33 -7.37
N PRO A 384 -15.45 -16.88 -8.22
CA PRO A 384 -15.59 -17.46 -9.54
C PRO A 384 -14.29 -17.21 -10.33
N VAL A 385 -13.79 -18.26 -10.98
CA VAL A 385 -12.53 -18.23 -11.73
C VAL A 385 -12.83 -18.20 -13.23
N GLY A 386 -12.19 -17.28 -13.93
CA GLY A 386 -12.32 -17.09 -15.37
C GLY A 386 -13.02 -15.77 -15.72
N LYS A 387 -13.22 -15.56 -17.02
CA LYS A 387 -13.80 -14.31 -17.54
C LYS A 387 -15.20 -14.06 -16.98
N LEU A 388 -15.34 -12.98 -16.21
CA LEU A 388 -16.65 -12.52 -15.74
C LEU A 388 -17.41 -11.80 -16.86
N PHE A 389 -18.57 -12.32 -17.22
CA PHE A 389 -19.53 -11.61 -18.07
C PHE A 389 -20.46 -10.81 -17.18
N ALA A 390 -20.71 -9.55 -17.54
CA ALA A 390 -21.60 -8.70 -16.77
C ALA A 390 -22.50 -7.84 -17.66
N LYS A 391 -23.71 -7.60 -17.17
CA LYS A 391 -24.70 -6.74 -17.81
C LYS A 391 -25.37 -5.82 -16.80
N ARG A 392 -25.80 -4.67 -17.30
CA ARG A 392 -26.67 -3.74 -16.59
C ARG A 392 -28.04 -3.70 -17.25
N TYR A 393 -29.06 -4.03 -16.48
CA TYR A 393 -30.46 -3.92 -16.87
C TYR A 393 -31.12 -2.71 -16.20
N VAL A 394 -31.90 -1.95 -16.96
CA VAL A 394 -32.71 -0.83 -16.49
C VAL A 394 -34.17 -1.17 -16.75
N ILE A 395 -34.88 -1.49 -15.68
CA ILE A 395 -36.21 -2.07 -15.70
C ILE A 395 -37.24 -0.96 -15.46
N SER A 396 -38.21 -0.86 -16.37
CA SER A 396 -39.30 0.13 -16.34
C SER A 396 -40.64 -0.56 -16.06
N GLY A 397 -41.61 0.21 -15.56
CA GLY A 397 -42.97 -0.27 -15.24
C GLY A 397 -43.31 -0.09 -13.76
N LYS A 398 -44.26 -0.87 -13.25
CA LYS A 398 -44.62 -0.93 -11.83
C LYS A 398 -43.65 -1.85 -11.10
N VAL A 399 -42.44 -1.34 -10.84
CA VAL A 399 -41.31 -2.14 -10.30
C VAL A 399 -40.74 -1.59 -8.98
N GLN A 400 -41.28 -0.51 -8.46
CA GLN A 400 -40.98 0.00 -7.11
C GLN A 400 -42.16 -0.28 -6.17
N ASP A 401 -41.86 -0.39 -4.88
CA ASP A 401 -42.84 -0.66 -3.81
C ASP A 401 -43.66 -1.96 -3.97
N VAL A 402 -43.23 -2.84 -4.87
CA VAL A 402 -43.82 -4.18 -5.14
C VAL A 402 -42.91 -5.33 -4.70
N GLY A 403 -41.88 -5.05 -3.90
CA GLY A 403 -40.92 -6.06 -3.45
C GLY A 403 -39.89 -6.50 -4.50
N PHE A 404 -39.85 -5.86 -5.68
CA PHE A 404 -39.02 -6.25 -6.83
C PHE A 404 -37.54 -6.49 -6.50
N ARG A 405 -36.90 -5.58 -5.76
CA ARG A 405 -35.48 -5.70 -5.40
C ARG A 405 -35.16 -6.93 -4.53
N ARG A 406 -36.05 -7.27 -3.59
CA ARG A 406 -35.91 -8.47 -2.74
C ARG A 406 -36.13 -9.74 -3.56
N TRP A 407 -37.10 -9.70 -4.46
CA TRP A 407 -37.36 -10.79 -5.39
C TRP A 407 -36.13 -11.05 -6.29
N LEU A 408 -35.57 -10.01 -6.92
CA LEU A 408 -34.36 -10.11 -7.73
C LEU A 408 -33.17 -10.68 -6.95
N GLN A 409 -32.95 -10.20 -5.73
CA GLN A 409 -31.87 -10.71 -4.88
C GLN A 409 -32.03 -12.21 -4.64
N LYS A 410 -33.24 -12.67 -4.30
CA LYS A 410 -33.52 -14.10 -4.10
C LYS A 410 -33.24 -14.91 -5.37
N GLN A 411 -33.67 -14.42 -6.54
CA GLN A 411 -33.45 -15.11 -7.82
C GLN A 411 -31.97 -15.16 -8.21
N ALA A 412 -31.22 -14.09 -7.95
CA ALA A 412 -29.79 -14.03 -8.24
C ALA A 412 -28.99 -14.96 -7.33
N VAL A 413 -29.22 -14.91 -6.02
CA VAL A 413 -28.54 -15.79 -5.04
C VAL A 413 -28.83 -17.26 -5.33
N ALA A 414 -30.07 -17.62 -5.66
CA ALA A 414 -30.44 -18.99 -6.01
C ALA A 414 -29.71 -19.54 -7.26
N ARG A 415 -29.16 -18.65 -8.10
CA ARG A 415 -28.42 -19.00 -9.32
C ARG A 415 -26.92 -18.74 -9.22
N GLY A 416 -26.42 -18.38 -8.03
CA GLY A 416 -25.01 -18.04 -7.84
C GLY A 416 -24.57 -16.74 -8.52
N LEU A 417 -25.51 -15.92 -8.99
CA LEU A 417 -25.21 -14.68 -9.70
C LEU A 417 -24.71 -13.58 -8.74
N HIS A 418 -23.78 -12.76 -9.21
CA HIS A 418 -23.18 -11.67 -8.44
C HIS A 418 -23.61 -10.31 -8.96
N GLY A 419 -23.64 -9.29 -8.10
CA GLY A 419 -24.01 -7.94 -8.52
C GLY A 419 -24.83 -7.17 -7.49
N TYR A 420 -25.70 -6.31 -7.99
CA TYR A 420 -26.57 -5.51 -7.13
C TYR A 420 -27.81 -5.03 -7.87
N THR A 421 -28.82 -4.66 -7.09
CA THR A 421 -30.01 -3.94 -7.55
C THR A 421 -30.25 -2.67 -6.74
N ARG A 422 -30.80 -1.63 -7.37
CA ARG A 422 -31.21 -0.39 -6.69
C ARG A 422 -32.35 0.32 -7.41
N ASN A 423 -33.13 1.09 -6.66
CA ASN A 423 -34.12 1.98 -7.25
C ASN A 423 -33.44 3.20 -7.88
N LEU A 424 -34.07 3.74 -8.92
CA LEU A 424 -33.82 5.06 -9.46
C LEU A 424 -34.94 6.02 -9.05
N ARG A 425 -34.66 7.33 -9.06
CA ARG A 425 -35.67 8.35 -8.70
C ARG A 425 -36.83 8.43 -9.69
N ASN A 426 -36.61 8.01 -10.93
CA ASN A 426 -37.60 8.05 -12.01
C ASN A 426 -38.53 6.81 -12.03
N GLY A 427 -38.71 6.11 -10.91
CA GLY A 427 -39.54 4.91 -10.83
C GLY A 427 -38.93 3.63 -11.40
N LYS A 428 -37.77 3.70 -12.07
CA LYS A 428 -37.09 2.51 -12.63
C LYS A 428 -36.26 1.74 -11.59
N VAL A 429 -35.95 0.48 -11.87
CA VAL A 429 -35.00 -0.33 -11.10
C VAL A 429 -33.78 -0.63 -11.96
N VAL A 430 -32.57 -0.50 -11.39
CA VAL A 430 -31.32 -0.92 -12.04
C VAL A 430 -30.84 -2.20 -11.41
N VAL A 431 -30.46 -3.15 -12.26
CA VAL A 431 -29.76 -4.36 -11.89
C VAL A 431 -28.42 -4.40 -12.60
N VAL A 432 -27.36 -4.72 -11.87
CA VAL A 432 -26.09 -5.17 -12.43
C VAL A 432 -25.93 -6.61 -12.01
N VAL A 433 -25.64 -7.49 -12.97
CA VAL A 433 -25.47 -8.92 -12.71
C VAL A 433 -24.28 -9.45 -13.50
N GLY A 434 -23.53 -10.38 -12.90
CA GLY A 434 -22.42 -11.05 -13.57
C GLY A 434 -22.17 -12.47 -13.07
N ASP A 435 -21.56 -13.26 -13.95
CA ASP A 435 -21.22 -14.67 -13.80
C ASP A 435 -20.08 -15.00 -14.78
N THR A 436 -19.32 -16.04 -14.50
CA THR A 436 -18.42 -16.69 -15.45
C THR A 436 -19.15 -17.38 -16.61
N ASP A 437 -20.42 -17.74 -16.43
CA ASP A 437 -21.27 -18.24 -17.52
C ASP A 437 -22.12 -17.11 -18.15
N LYS A 438 -21.80 -16.77 -19.40
CA LYS A 438 -22.53 -15.78 -20.19
C LYS A 438 -24.02 -16.13 -20.37
N ALA A 439 -24.36 -17.42 -20.44
CA ALA A 439 -25.75 -17.87 -20.60
C ALA A 439 -26.60 -17.50 -19.38
N ASN A 440 -26.06 -17.71 -18.17
CA ASN A 440 -26.75 -17.34 -16.92
C ASN A 440 -27.03 -15.84 -16.84
N VAL A 441 -26.07 -15.01 -17.23
CA VAL A 441 -26.23 -13.54 -17.27
C VAL A 441 -27.34 -13.11 -18.24
N ASN A 442 -27.41 -13.77 -19.40
CA ASN A 442 -28.43 -13.48 -20.42
C ASN A 442 -29.82 -13.93 -19.96
N ALA A 443 -29.94 -15.16 -19.45
CA ALA A 443 -31.20 -15.71 -18.95
C ALA A 443 -31.76 -14.91 -17.78
N PHE A 444 -30.91 -14.19 -17.03
CA PHE A 444 -31.38 -13.32 -15.95
C PHE A 444 -32.25 -12.15 -16.43
N LYS A 445 -32.18 -11.78 -17.71
CA LYS A 445 -33.08 -10.78 -18.29
C LYS A 445 -34.53 -11.28 -18.32
N ASP A 446 -34.74 -12.53 -18.68
CA ASP A 446 -36.07 -13.13 -18.76
C ASP A 446 -36.72 -13.21 -17.38
N ILE A 447 -35.93 -13.56 -16.37
CA ILE A 447 -36.32 -13.48 -14.96
C ILE A 447 -36.72 -12.05 -14.59
N CYS A 448 -35.97 -11.05 -15.03
CA CYS A 448 -36.36 -9.66 -14.78
C CYS A 448 -37.72 -9.28 -15.38
N TYR A 449 -38.22 -9.96 -16.42
CA TYR A 449 -39.56 -9.73 -16.96
C TYR A 449 -40.67 -10.37 -16.12
N GLU A 450 -40.40 -11.50 -15.45
CA GLU A 450 -41.39 -12.18 -14.60
C GLU A 450 -41.79 -11.33 -13.39
N GLY A 451 -40.81 -10.83 -12.63
CA GLY A 451 -41.02 -10.03 -11.43
C GLY A 451 -41.81 -10.76 -10.31
N PRO A 452 -42.01 -10.10 -9.15
CA PRO A 452 -42.96 -10.57 -8.15
C PRO A 452 -44.41 -10.32 -8.60
N VAL A 453 -45.37 -11.03 -7.99
CA VAL A 453 -46.81 -11.01 -8.33
C VAL A 453 -47.41 -9.61 -8.54
N GLN A 454 -46.95 -8.60 -7.78
CA GLN A 454 -47.50 -7.25 -7.84
C GLN A 454 -46.81 -6.33 -8.87
N ALA A 455 -45.77 -6.82 -9.54
CA ALA A 455 -44.99 -6.05 -10.49
C ALA A 455 -45.55 -6.18 -11.91
N GLU A 456 -45.40 -5.10 -12.67
CA GLU A 456 -45.69 -5.08 -14.10
C GLU A 456 -44.47 -4.47 -14.79
N VAL A 457 -43.75 -5.28 -15.54
CA VAL A 457 -42.54 -4.85 -16.25
C VAL A 457 -42.93 -4.43 -17.67
N SER A 458 -42.68 -3.17 -18.03
CA SER A 458 -43.05 -2.64 -19.34
C SER A 458 -41.90 -2.69 -20.35
N ASP A 459 -40.66 -2.54 -19.89
CA ASP A 459 -39.46 -2.53 -20.74
C ASP A 459 -38.20 -2.81 -19.91
N ILE A 460 -37.22 -3.47 -20.53
CA ILE A 460 -35.88 -3.68 -19.97
C ILE A 460 -34.83 -3.24 -20.98
N GLN A 461 -34.19 -2.12 -20.67
CA GLN A 461 -33.02 -1.65 -21.41
C GLN A 461 -31.77 -2.34 -20.90
N GLU A 462 -30.94 -2.80 -21.84
CA GLU A 462 -29.76 -3.59 -21.57
C GLU A 462 -28.49 -2.85 -22.00
N TYR A 463 -27.47 -2.92 -21.16
CA TYR A 463 -26.18 -2.30 -21.38
C TYR A 463 -25.06 -3.27 -21.01
N PHE A 464 -23.96 -3.20 -21.74
CA PHE A 464 -22.71 -3.85 -21.33
C PHE A 464 -22.22 -3.27 -20.00
N TRP A 465 -21.59 -4.10 -19.19
CA TRP A 465 -20.99 -3.69 -17.93
C TRP A 465 -19.55 -4.20 -17.84
N ASP A 466 -18.62 -3.27 -17.74
CA ASP A 466 -17.17 -3.49 -17.73
C ASP A 466 -16.53 -3.18 -16.37
N LYS A 467 -17.31 -2.72 -15.39
CA LYS A 467 -16.80 -2.36 -14.06
C LYS A 467 -16.83 -3.54 -13.10
N GLN A 468 -16.09 -3.42 -12.01
CA GLN A 468 -15.99 -4.47 -11.02
C GLN A 468 -17.33 -4.74 -10.30
N ILE A 469 -17.54 -5.99 -9.95
CA ILE A 469 -18.70 -6.54 -9.24
C ILE A 469 -18.24 -7.08 -7.89
N LYS A 470 -19.00 -6.78 -6.84
CA LYS A 470 -18.77 -7.40 -5.53
C LYS A 470 -19.38 -8.80 -5.52
N ILE A 471 -18.70 -9.78 -4.93
CA ILE A 471 -19.26 -11.13 -4.78
C ILE A 471 -20.56 -11.10 -3.97
N GLY A 472 -21.48 -11.99 -4.35
CA GLY A 472 -22.84 -12.01 -3.84
C GLY A 472 -23.73 -10.98 -4.53
N PHE A 473 -24.98 -10.86 -4.08
CA PHE A 473 -25.96 -9.98 -4.70
C PHE A 473 -26.61 -9.03 -3.69
N GLU A 474 -26.48 -7.72 -3.92
CA GLU A 474 -26.86 -6.71 -2.94
C GLU A 474 -28.08 -5.87 -3.32
N ILE A 475 -28.85 -5.46 -2.32
CA ILE A 475 -29.82 -4.38 -2.47
C ILE A 475 -29.18 -3.08 -2.00
N ARG A 476 -28.85 -2.19 -2.93
CA ARG A 476 -28.30 -0.87 -2.61
C ARG A 476 -29.41 0.15 -2.39
N SER A 477 -29.14 1.12 -1.51
CA SER A 477 -29.99 2.28 -1.29
C SER A 477 -29.95 3.22 -2.49
N MET A 478 -30.96 4.10 -2.62
CA MET A 478 -30.91 5.19 -3.58
C MET A 478 -29.78 6.15 -3.20
N ASN A 479 -28.95 6.55 -4.17
CA ASN A 479 -27.95 7.59 -3.94
C ASN A 479 -28.65 8.86 -3.45
N LYS A 480 -28.26 9.35 -2.26
CA LYS A 480 -28.52 10.74 -1.88
C LYS A 480 -27.85 11.62 -2.94
N ALA A 481 -28.52 12.69 -3.36
CA ALA A 481 -27.90 13.62 -4.31
C ALA A 481 -26.64 14.14 -3.65
N LYS A 482 -25.52 14.20 -4.37
CA LYS A 482 -24.46 15.14 -4.00
C LYS A 482 -25.16 16.50 -3.95
N LYS A 483 -25.23 17.11 -2.76
CA LYS A 483 -25.56 18.54 -2.69
C LYS A 483 -24.51 19.22 -3.55
N SER A 484 -24.98 19.90 -4.60
CA SER A 484 -24.19 20.73 -5.51
C SER A 484 -23.40 21.75 -4.73
#